data_AF-A0A7C5DUN9-F1
#
_entry.id   AF-A0A7C5DUN9-F1
#
_cell.length_a   1.000
_cell.length_b   1.000
_cell.length_c   1.000
_cell.angle_alpha   90.00
_cell.angle_beta   90.00
_cell.angle_gamma   90.00
#
_symmetry.space_group_name_H-M   'P 1'
#
loop_
_entity.id
_entity.type
_entity.pdbx_description
1 polymer ?
#
loop_
_entity_poly.entity_id
_entity_poly.type
_entity_poly.pdbx_seq_one_letter_code
_entity_poly.pdbx_strand_id
1 'polypeptide(L)' 'MAFISSGYNPDKPMANRITDIGPRKFDEFYPPVIAKNKGKWLYHEILEPGILVHVAESGDEVYT' A
#
# COMPACT_ATOMS: atom_id res chain seq x y z
N MET A 1 -14.07 -28.82 16.64
CA MET A 1 -13.45 -28.16 15.47
C MET A 1 -12.60 -29.18 14.74
N ALA A 2 -12.69 -29.23 13.41
CA ALA A 2 -11.85 -30.11 12.59
C ALA A 2 -10.68 -29.32 12.01
N PHE A 3 -9.54 -29.99 11.81
CA PHE A 3 -8.38 -29.39 11.15
C PHE A 3 -8.53 -29.50 9.63
N ILE A 4 -8.34 -28.38 8.92
CA ILE A 4 -8.36 -28.31 7.46
C ILE A 4 -7.01 -27.75 7.00
N SER A 5 -6.26 -28.52 6.21
CA SER A 5 -4.91 -28.14 5.75
C SER A 5 -4.97 -27.05 4.66
N SER A 6 -3.96 -26.18 4.63
CA SER A 6 -3.74 -25.17 3.59
C SER A 6 -3.09 -25.73 2.31
N GLY A 7 -2.68 -27.00 2.30
CA GLY A 7 -1.89 -27.63 1.23
C GLY A 7 -0.42 -27.85 1.59
N TYR A 8 0.03 -27.41 2.78
CA TYR A 8 1.34 -27.73 3.33
C TYR A 8 1.50 -29.23 3.66
N ASN A 9 2.69 -29.79 3.40
CA ASN A 9 3.04 -31.18 3.70
C ASN A 9 4.08 -31.26 4.83
N PRO A 10 3.74 -31.80 6.01
CA PRO A 10 4.67 -31.91 7.15
C PRO A 10 5.83 -32.88 6.90
N ASP A 11 5.66 -33.91 6.08
CA ASP A 11 6.72 -34.88 5.74
C ASP A 11 7.71 -34.33 4.71
N LYS A 12 7.30 -33.29 3.96
CA LYS A 12 8.11 -32.60 2.96
C LYS A 12 8.10 -31.07 3.20
N PRO A 13 8.65 -30.60 4.34
CA PRO A 13 8.47 -29.22 4.82
C PRO A 13 9.17 -28.15 3.96
N MET A 14 10.03 -28.57 3.03
CA MET A 14 10.73 -27.69 2.10
C MET A 14 10.06 -27.62 0.72
N ALA A 15 9.14 -28.54 0.41
CA ALA A 15 8.40 -28.51 -0.86
C ALA A 15 7.42 -27.32 -0.87
N ASN A 16 7.37 -26.58 -1.98
CA ASN A 16 6.52 -25.40 -2.16
C ASN A 16 6.71 -24.28 -1.12
N ARG A 17 7.88 -24.24 -0.47
CA ARG A 17 8.24 -23.16 0.45
C ARG A 17 8.66 -21.92 -0.35
N ILE A 18 7.99 -20.80 -0.11
CA ILE A 18 8.36 -19.48 -0.63
C ILE A 18 8.95 -18.68 0.55
N THR A 19 10.20 -18.22 0.44
CA THR A 19 10.89 -17.42 1.47
C THR A 19 11.56 -16.20 0.87
N ASP A 20 11.98 -15.26 1.72
CA ASP A 20 12.81 -14.11 1.36
C ASP A 20 12.16 -13.16 0.34
N ILE A 21 10.83 -13.13 0.28
CA ILE A 21 10.05 -12.32 -0.68
C ILE A 21 9.98 -10.82 -0.33
N GLY A 22 10.28 -10.45 0.92
CA GLY A 22 10.10 -9.08 1.40
C GLY A 22 8.64 -8.60 1.41
N PRO A 23 8.41 -7.28 1.62
CA PRO A 23 7.08 -6.70 1.54
C PRO A 23 6.66 -6.46 0.08
N ARG A 24 5.35 -6.36 -0.16
CA ARG A 24 4.82 -5.77 -1.40
C ARG A 24 5.30 -4.33 -1.52
N LYS A 25 5.56 -3.87 -2.74
CA LYS A 25 6.04 -2.51 -2.95
C LYS A 25 4.88 -1.54 -2.73
N PHE A 26 5.12 -0.46 -1.99
CA PHE A 26 4.05 0.47 -1.57
C PHE A 26 3.33 1.14 -2.74
N ASP A 27 3.99 1.30 -3.89
CA ASP A 27 3.44 1.97 -5.07
C ASP A 27 2.40 1.11 -5.81
N GLU A 28 2.32 -0.18 -5.50
CA GLU A 28 1.23 -1.05 -5.93
C GLU A 28 -0.12 -0.67 -5.31
N PHE A 29 -0.11 0.11 -4.24
CA PHE A 29 -1.30 0.51 -3.49
C PHE A 29 -1.58 2.01 -3.56
N TYR A 30 -0.84 2.77 -4.37
CA TYR A 30 -1.09 4.19 -4.48
C TYR A 30 -2.41 4.49 -5.19
N PRO A 31 -3.22 5.42 -4.63
CA PRO A 31 -4.24 6.09 -5.43
C PRO A 31 -3.60 6.76 -6.65
N PRO A 32 -4.28 6.80 -7.81
CA PRO A 32 -3.71 7.38 -9.03
C PRO A 32 -3.19 8.82 -8.87
N VAL A 33 -3.87 9.66 -8.08
CA VAL A 33 -3.44 11.05 -7.79
C VAL A 33 -2.13 11.10 -6.99
N ILE A 34 -1.90 10.15 -6.08
CA ILE A 34 -0.66 10.05 -5.32
C ILE A 34 0.48 9.57 -6.21
N ALA A 35 0.24 8.52 -7.00
CA ALA A 35 1.24 7.99 -7.92
C ALA A 35 1.70 9.05 -8.94
N LYS A 36 0.75 9.81 -9.51
CA LYS A 36 1.01 10.87 -10.50
C LYS A 36 1.83 12.03 -9.92
N ASN A 37 1.54 12.43 -8.67
CA ASN A 37 2.08 13.66 -8.07
C ASN A 37 3.18 13.41 -7.02
N LYS A 38 3.64 12.17 -6.85
CA LYS A 38 4.68 11.83 -5.87
C LYS A 38 5.94 12.66 -6.10
N GLY A 39 6.36 13.38 -5.04
CA GLY A 39 7.54 14.24 -5.05
C GLY A 39 7.33 15.62 -5.66
N LYS A 40 6.08 15.99 -6.00
CA LYS A 40 5.70 17.27 -6.62
C LYS A 40 4.54 17.95 -5.87
N TRP A 41 4.54 17.84 -4.54
CA TRP A 41 3.56 18.48 -3.67
C TRP A 41 4.00 19.91 -3.34
N LEU A 42 3.10 20.87 -3.50
CA LEU A 42 3.40 22.29 -3.34
C LEU A 42 3.11 22.77 -1.92
N TYR A 43 1.91 22.48 -1.40
CA TYR A 43 1.52 22.82 -0.03
C TYR A 43 0.40 21.90 0.48
N HIS A 44 0.09 22.03 1.77
CA HIS A 44 -1.05 21.38 2.41
C HIS A 44 -1.80 22.36 3.31
N GLU A 45 -3.08 22.08 3.56
CA GLU A 45 -3.93 22.84 4.48
C GLU A 45 -4.79 21.88 5.33
N ILE A 46 -5.00 22.24 6.60
CA ILE A 46 -5.95 21.57 7.49
C ILE A 46 -7.28 22.30 7.34
N LEU A 47 -8.26 21.64 6.70
CA LEU A 47 -9.57 22.25 6.46
C LEU A 47 -10.44 22.20 7.72
N GLU A 48 -10.43 21.05 8.39
CA GLU A 48 -11.17 20.78 9.63
C GLU A 48 -10.57 19.57 10.36
N PRO A 49 -10.92 19.31 11.63
CA PRO A 49 -10.34 18.20 12.39
C PRO A 49 -10.56 16.84 11.71
N GLY A 50 -9.47 16.25 11.24
CA GLY A 50 -9.48 14.96 10.54
C GLY A 50 -9.57 15.04 9.02
N ILE A 51 -9.52 16.24 8.44
CA ILE A 51 -9.51 16.44 6.97
C ILE A 51 -8.37 17.38 6.56
N LEU A 52 -7.53 16.90 5.65
CA LEU A 52 -6.41 17.60 5.05
C LEU A 52 -6.62 17.72 3.54
N VAL A 53 -6.09 18.77 2.92
CA VAL A 53 -5.88 18.84 1.47
C VAL A 53 -4.40 19.00 1.16
N HIS A 54 -3.91 18.23 0.19
CA HIS A 54 -2.57 18.39 -0.39
C HIS A 54 -2.72 18.82 -1.84
N VAL A 55 -2.03 19.89 -2.23
CA VAL A 55 -2.08 20.46 -3.58
C VAL A 55 -0.74 20.26 -4.28
N ALA A 56 -0.77 19.68 -5.48
CA ALA A 56 0.41 19.43 -6.30
C ALA A 56 0.81 20.66 -7.13
N GLU A 57 2.05 20.68 -7.63
CA GLU A 57 2.51 21.70 -8.60
C GLU A 57 1.66 21.74 -9.88
N SER A 58 1.02 20.63 -10.23
CA SER A 58 0.09 20.49 -11.37
C SER A 58 -1.27 21.15 -11.12
N GLY A 59 -1.58 21.53 -9.88
CA GLY A 59 -2.91 21.93 -9.42
C GLY A 59 -3.81 20.76 -9.03
N ASP A 60 -3.36 19.50 -9.13
CA ASP A 60 -4.12 18.35 -8.63
C ASP A 60 -4.22 18.40 -7.10
N GLU A 61 -5.38 18.02 -6.56
CA GLU A 61 -5.63 17.98 -5.12
C GLU A 61 -5.93 16.56 -4.63
N VAL A 62 -5.55 16.25 -3.40
CA VAL A 62 -5.96 15.04 -2.70
C VAL A 62 -6.40 15.37 -1.27
N TYR A 63 -7.55 14.83 -0.89
CA TYR A 63 -8.17 15.00 0.42
C TYR A 63 -7.94 13.74 1.25
N THR A 64 -7.45 13.89 2.48
CA THR A 64 -7.10 12.79 3.39
C THR A 64 -7.76 12.98 4.74
#